data_AF-A0A6J3K4X5-F1
#
_entry.id   AF-A0A6J3K4X5-F1
#
_cell.length_a   1.000
_cell.length_b   1.000
_cell.length_c   1.000
_cell.angle_alpha   90.00
_cell.angle_beta   90.00
_cell.angle_gamma   90.00
#
_symmetry.space_group_name_H-M   'P 1'
#
loop_
_entity.id
_entity.type
_entity.pdbx_description
1 polymer ?
#
loop_
_entity_poly.entity_id
_entity_poly.type
_entity_poly.pdbx_seq_one_letter_code
_entity_poly.pdbx_strand_id
1 'polypeptide(L)'
;MATLAANGSSQFSPAERPAILAALEEFTNALAIYHSTLRKPAEHDNDILSECLPLDTEDLKVLNPEEIIKIQDVKERAISKKIYENSLYMRKIMEMLKEEIREQGTFEVLTKEIEEIMVRQKEEETLLEEQERLRKTAAELQKTMTEKKLANEQEKRRILNELAEEQRNVEKLKLIADAKLKYITEWGEARCEQNSLRCDMEIEKLEKILNNRRIREKNKQRVHTELTKFLTQDIGSLEKKTNEWEERYAREKETYEKEIRQLHIEIETRRKELDELKEEYRHNQEFIDTYLAKKQTLQREKERQELMQKGAIKIQAWWRGVMVRRKLGPYRPVEKKKKRQAKTKK
;
A
#
# COMPACT_ATOMS: atom_id res chain seq x y z
N MET A 1 72.94 -55.65 47.58
CA MET A 1 72.80 -56.96 48.24
C MET A 1 74.09 -57.74 48.07
N ALA A 2 75.05 -57.45 48.95
CA ALA A 2 76.24 -58.27 49.14
C ALA A 2 76.01 -59.05 50.43
N THR A 3 75.99 -60.36 50.32
CA THR A 3 75.84 -61.30 51.44
C THR A 3 77.06 -61.20 52.35
N LEU A 4 76.85 -60.60 53.53
CA LEU A 4 77.82 -60.59 54.62
C LEU A 4 78.08 -62.02 55.07
N ALA A 5 79.35 -62.42 54.97
CA ALA A 5 79.86 -63.67 55.51
C ALA A 5 79.68 -63.67 57.03
N ALA A 6 78.74 -64.47 57.51
CA ALA A 6 78.66 -64.85 58.91
C ALA A 6 79.53 -66.10 59.15
N ASN A 7 80.10 -66.13 60.36
CA ASN A 7 80.73 -67.28 61.03
C ASN A 7 82.25 -67.39 60.92
N GLY A 8 82.93 -66.37 61.43
CA GLY A 8 84.21 -66.53 62.14
C GLY A 8 83.96 -66.43 63.64
N SER A 9 84.49 -67.36 64.43
CA SER A 9 84.23 -67.55 65.86
C SER A 9 84.36 -66.26 66.70
N SER A 10 83.24 -65.74 67.19
CA SER A 10 83.17 -64.61 68.12
C SER A 10 83.33 -65.05 69.58
N GLN A 11 84.26 -65.98 69.84
CA GLN A 11 84.64 -66.35 71.20
C GLN A 11 86.02 -65.80 71.52
N PHE A 12 86.09 -64.90 72.50
CA PHE A 12 87.35 -64.37 72.99
C PHE A 12 88.21 -65.50 73.57
N SER A 13 89.49 -65.51 73.23
CA SER A 13 90.47 -66.48 73.74
C SER A 13 90.58 -66.34 75.27
N PRO A 14 90.80 -67.44 76.03
CA PRO A 14 90.91 -67.38 77.50
C PRO A 14 91.98 -66.40 78.02
N ALA A 15 92.98 -66.08 77.20
CA ALA A 15 94.03 -65.10 77.51
C ALA A 15 93.61 -63.63 77.29
N GLU A 16 92.58 -63.38 76.49
CA GLU A 16 92.14 -62.04 76.07
C GLU A 16 90.99 -61.50 76.95
N ARG A 17 90.19 -62.40 77.54
CA ARG A 17 89.04 -62.06 78.40
C ARG A 17 89.39 -61.16 79.61
N PRO A 18 90.49 -61.38 80.36
CA PRO A 18 90.81 -60.53 81.51
C PRO A 18 91.19 -59.11 81.11
N ALA A 19 91.88 -58.96 79.97
CA ALA A 19 92.28 -57.65 79.44
C ALA A 19 91.07 -56.85 78.92
N ILE A 20 90.14 -57.52 78.25
CA ILE A 20 88.90 -56.90 77.75
C ILE A 20 87.96 -56.53 78.89
N LEU A 21 87.84 -57.38 79.92
CA LEU A 21 87.06 -57.07 81.11
C LEU A 21 87.66 -55.90 81.89
N ALA A 22 88.97 -55.80 82.03
CA ALA A 22 89.63 -54.66 82.66
C ALA A 22 89.38 -53.35 81.88
N ALA A 23 89.45 -53.38 80.55
CA ALA A 23 89.12 -52.24 79.71
C ALA A 23 87.63 -51.85 79.83
N LEU A 24 86.71 -52.82 79.83
CA LEU A 24 85.28 -52.56 80.03
C LEU A 24 84.95 -52.07 81.44
N GLU A 25 85.71 -52.49 82.45
CA GLU A 25 85.66 -51.97 83.82
C GLU A 25 86.02 -50.48 83.83
N GLU A 26 87.12 -50.10 83.17
CA GLU A 26 87.54 -48.71 83.01
C GLU A 26 86.52 -47.88 82.23
N PHE A 27 85.96 -48.41 81.14
CA PHE A 27 84.91 -47.72 80.37
C PHE A 27 83.60 -47.58 81.14
N THR A 28 83.19 -48.59 81.90
CA THR A 28 81.96 -48.51 82.73
C THR A 28 82.16 -47.53 83.88
N ASN A 29 83.36 -47.49 84.48
CA ASN A 29 83.73 -46.49 85.48
C ASN A 29 83.80 -45.07 84.89
N ALA A 30 84.36 -44.91 83.69
CA ALA A 30 84.38 -43.64 82.97
C ALA A 30 82.98 -43.16 82.57
N LEU A 31 82.10 -44.06 82.11
CA LEU A 31 80.69 -43.77 81.84
C LEU A 31 79.92 -43.45 83.12
N ALA A 32 80.28 -44.07 84.25
CA ALA A 32 79.69 -43.75 85.55
C ALA A 32 80.09 -42.35 86.03
N ILE A 33 81.35 -41.97 85.83
CA ILE A 33 81.87 -40.62 86.07
C ILE A 33 81.18 -39.61 85.15
N TYR A 34 81.11 -39.89 83.84
CA TYR A 34 80.44 -39.03 82.86
C TYR A 34 78.97 -38.80 83.20
N HIS A 35 78.23 -39.86 83.53
CA HIS A 35 76.84 -39.77 83.99
C HIS A 35 76.70 -39.00 85.31
N SER A 36 77.68 -39.09 86.23
CA SER A 36 77.66 -38.31 87.48
C SER A 36 77.91 -36.81 87.26
N THR A 37 78.57 -36.44 86.15
CA THR A 37 78.75 -35.04 85.74
C THR A 37 77.56 -34.46 84.97
N LEU A 38 76.67 -35.31 84.46
CA LEU A 38 75.42 -34.89 83.83
C LEU A 38 74.42 -34.46 84.92
N ARG A 39 73.95 -33.21 84.85
CA ARG A 39 72.91 -32.69 85.75
C ARG A 39 71.61 -33.42 85.45
N LYS A 40 71.04 -34.12 86.44
CA LYS A 40 69.73 -34.77 86.32
C LYS A 40 68.69 -33.72 85.88
N PRO A 41 67.99 -33.92 84.74
CA PRO A 41 67.00 -32.95 84.29
C PRO A 41 65.88 -32.85 85.33
N ALA A 42 65.47 -31.62 85.65
CA ALA A 42 64.31 -31.38 86.50
C ALA A 42 63.05 -31.65 85.67
N GLU A 43 62.19 -32.55 86.13
CA GLU A 43 60.90 -32.82 85.49
C GLU A 43 59.99 -31.58 85.65
N HIS A 44 59.62 -30.98 84.52
CA HIS A 44 58.52 -30.03 84.45
C HIS A 44 57.52 -30.56 83.43
N ASP A 45 56.23 -30.49 83.80
CA ASP A 45 55.08 -31.10 83.10
C ASP A 45 54.85 -30.65 81.64
N ASN A 46 55.71 -29.80 81.06
CA ASN A 46 55.55 -29.23 79.72
C ASN A 46 56.49 -29.83 78.65
N ASP A 47 57.18 -30.94 78.93
CA ASP A 47 58.12 -31.57 77.99
C ASP A 47 57.47 -32.16 76.71
N ILE A 48 56.13 -32.29 76.67
CA ILE A 48 55.40 -32.89 75.55
C ILE A 48 55.44 -32.02 74.28
N LEU A 49 55.71 -30.71 74.40
CA LEU A 49 55.73 -29.79 73.26
C LEU A 49 57.01 -29.88 72.39
N SER A 50 58.02 -30.66 72.80
CA SER A 50 59.35 -30.62 72.16
C SER A 50 59.52 -31.56 70.96
N GLU A 51 58.70 -32.60 70.78
CA GLU A 51 58.90 -33.60 69.72
C GLU A 51 58.20 -33.25 68.38
N CYS A 52 57.42 -32.17 68.32
CA CYS A 52 56.58 -31.86 67.16
C CYS A 52 56.77 -30.45 66.58
N LEU A 53 57.88 -29.75 66.86
CA LEU A 53 58.18 -28.48 66.20
C LEU A 53 59.27 -28.64 65.12
N PRO A 54 58.91 -29.06 63.88
CA PRO A 54 59.70 -28.72 62.72
C PRO A 54 59.41 -27.26 62.39
N LEU A 55 60.17 -26.35 62.98
CA LEU A 55 60.20 -24.96 62.55
C LEU A 55 61.52 -24.75 61.82
N ASP A 56 61.42 -24.88 60.50
CA ASP A 56 62.44 -24.38 59.59
C ASP A 56 62.70 -22.91 59.89
N THR A 57 63.96 -22.52 59.79
CA THR A 57 64.51 -21.20 60.14
C THR A 57 63.90 -20.03 59.34
N GLU A 58 63.06 -20.28 58.34
CA GLU A 58 62.44 -19.24 57.52
C GLU A 58 61.16 -18.63 58.11
N ASP A 59 60.45 -19.34 59.01
CA ASP A 59 59.17 -18.86 59.58
C ASP A 59 59.34 -17.99 60.85
N LEU A 60 60.56 -17.83 61.36
CA LEU A 60 60.87 -17.10 62.60
C LEU A 60 60.91 -15.57 62.47
N LYS A 61 60.67 -15.00 61.29
CA LYS A 61 60.75 -13.53 61.08
C LYS A 61 59.56 -12.75 61.64
N VAL A 62 58.54 -13.42 62.19
CA VAL A 62 57.29 -12.80 62.67
C VAL A 62 57.11 -12.89 64.21
N LEU A 63 58.01 -13.55 64.94
CA LEU A 63 57.86 -13.80 66.39
C LEU A 63 58.67 -12.84 67.28
N ASN A 64 58.16 -12.58 68.48
CA ASN A 64 58.75 -11.67 69.48
C ASN A 64 60.07 -12.24 70.05
N PRO A 65 61.06 -11.41 70.42
CA PRO A 65 62.37 -11.89 70.91
C PRO A 65 62.29 -12.75 72.18
N GLU A 66 61.27 -12.59 73.03
CA GLU A 66 61.03 -13.45 74.20
C GLU A 66 60.56 -14.87 73.84
N GLU A 67 59.84 -15.05 72.72
CA GLU A 67 59.38 -16.37 72.26
C GLU A 67 60.52 -17.17 71.65
N ILE A 68 61.47 -16.49 71.00
CA ILE A 68 62.69 -17.11 70.45
C ILE A 68 63.57 -17.70 71.57
N ILE A 69 63.73 -16.97 72.68
CA ILE A 69 64.50 -17.43 73.84
C ILE A 69 63.84 -18.67 74.48
N LYS A 70 62.51 -18.68 74.60
CA LYS A 70 61.76 -19.84 75.14
C LYS A 70 61.88 -21.07 74.25
N ILE A 71 61.80 -20.91 72.92
CA ILE A 71 61.96 -22.02 71.97
C ILE A 71 63.38 -22.59 72.05
N GLN A 72 64.39 -21.73 72.19
CA GLN A 72 65.78 -22.15 72.33
C GLN A 72 66.03 -22.89 73.66
N ASP A 73 65.50 -22.38 74.78
CA ASP A 73 65.56 -23.02 76.11
C ASP A 73 64.88 -24.40 76.16
N VAL A 74 63.80 -24.59 75.39
CA VAL A 74 63.10 -25.88 75.28
C VAL A 74 63.94 -26.87 74.48
N LYS A 75 64.58 -26.43 73.39
CA LYS A 75 65.50 -27.26 72.60
C LYS A 75 66.72 -27.71 73.42
N GLU A 76 67.34 -26.79 74.16
CA GLU A 76 68.52 -27.10 74.99
C GLU A 76 68.20 -28.10 76.12
N ARG A 77 67.00 -28.02 76.70
CA ARG A 77 66.52 -29.00 77.69
C ARG A 77 66.25 -30.37 77.09
N ALA A 78 65.61 -30.44 75.92
CA ALA A 78 65.36 -31.69 75.22
C ALA A 78 66.66 -32.41 74.82
N ILE A 79 67.68 -31.66 74.37
CA ILE A 79 69.01 -32.18 74.08
C ILE A 79 69.66 -32.76 75.36
N SER A 80 69.59 -32.02 76.47
CA SER A 80 70.15 -32.47 77.75
C SER A 80 69.48 -33.75 78.28
N LYS A 81 68.15 -33.87 78.10
CA LYS A 81 67.37 -35.06 78.48
C LYS A 81 67.74 -36.28 77.62
N LYS A 82 67.84 -36.10 76.30
CA LYS A 82 68.26 -37.17 75.37
C LYS A 82 69.68 -37.66 75.67
N ILE A 83 70.61 -36.76 76.01
CA ILE A 83 71.99 -37.12 76.40
C ILE A 83 72.00 -37.93 77.71
N TYR A 84 71.17 -37.55 78.68
CA TYR A 84 71.04 -38.26 79.95
C TYR A 84 70.48 -39.69 79.77
N GLU A 85 69.40 -39.83 78.99
CA GLU A 85 68.79 -41.13 78.68
C GLU A 85 69.73 -42.04 77.88
N ASN A 86 70.44 -41.49 76.89
CA ASN A 86 71.46 -42.23 76.13
C ASN A 86 72.62 -42.70 77.02
N SER A 87 73.05 -41.90 78.00
CA SER A 87 74.11 -42.28 78.93
C SER A 87 73.70 -43.45 79.83
N LEU A 88 72.44 -43.47 80.29
CA LEU A 88 71.90 -44.55 81.10
C LEU A 88 71.74 -45.84 80.28
N TYR A 89 71.25 -45.71 79.05
CA TYR A 89 71.13 -46.82 78.09
C TYR A 89 72.51 -47.41 77.75
N MET A 90 73.52 -46.58 77.44
CA MET A 90 74.89 -47.04 77.15
C MET A 90 75.51 -47.79 78.34
N ARG A 91 75.29 -47.30 79.57
CA ARG A 91 75.72 -48.00 80.79
C ARG A 91 75.08 -49.37 80.90
N LYS A 92 73.77 -49.48 80.68
CA LYS A 92 73.03 -50.75 80.76
C LYS A 92 73.54 -51.77 79.73
N ILE A 93 73.78 -51.35 78.49
CA ILE A 93 74.37 -52.21 77.45
C ILE A 93 75.78 -52.66 77.84
N MET A 94 76.61 -51.76 78.38
CA MET A 94 77.96 -52.07 78.83
C MET A 94 77.98 -53.04 80.02
N GLU A 95 77.06 -52.91 80.98
CA GLU A 95 76.90 -53.86 82.08
C GLU A 95 76.49 -55.24 81.56
N MET A 96 75.51 -55.33 80.65
CA MET A 96 75.10 -56.61 80.05
C MET A 96 76.23 -57.24 79.21
N LEU A 97 77.04 -56.44 78.52
CA LEU A 97 78.22 -56.91 77.77
C LEU A 97 79.32 -57.45 78.71
N LYS A 98 79.51 -56.83 79.88
CA LYS A 98 80.45 -57.34 80.90
C LYS A 98 80.01 -58.70 81.44
N GLU A 99 78.71 -58.89 81.68
CA GLU A 99 78.17 -60.18 82.11
C GLU A 99 78.30 -61.24 81.02
N GLU A 100 77.99 -60.90 79.77
CA GLU A 100 78.11 -61.81 78.63
C GLU A 100 79.56 -62.27 78.39
N ILE A 101 80.54 -61.36 78.46
CA ILE A 101 81.96 -61.69 78.29
C ILE A 101 82.50 -62.52 79.48
N ARG A 102 81.97 -62.30 80.69
CA ARG A 102 82.31 -63.06 81.90
C ARG A 102 81.79 -64.51 81.83
N GLU A 103 80.59 -64.72 81.28
CA GLU A 103 79.90 -66.01 81.31
C GLU A 103 80.07 -66.85 80.05
N GLN A 104 80.00 -66.22 78.87
CA GLN A 104 79.94 -66.90 77.57
C GLN A 104 81.13 -66.53 76.67
N GLY A 105 81.77 -65.38 76.93
CA GLY A 105 82.93 -64.92 76.17
C GLY A 105 82.58 -64.45 74.76
N THR A 106 81.32 -64.04 74.54
CA THR A 106 80.74 -63.57 73.29
C THR A 106 80.33 -62.09 73.41
N PHE A 107 79.94 -61.48 72.29
CA PHE A 107 79.49 -60.08 72.21
C PHE A 107 78.16 -59.94 71.45
N GLU A 108 77.29 -60.95 71.56
CA GLU A 108 76.00 -61.00 70.90
C GLU A 108 75.03 -59.91 71.38
N VAL A 109 75.07 -59.50 72.65
CA VAL A 109 74.23 -58.41 73.18
C VAL A 109 74.53 -57.11 72.43
N LEU A 110 75.80 -56.79 72.24
CA LEU A 110 76.21 -55.62 71.48
C LEU A 110 75.85 -55.77 69.98
N THR A 111 75.98 -56.97 69.42
CA THR A 111 75.65 -57.24 68.01
C THR A 111 74.15 -57.06 67.74
N LYS A 112 73.28 -57.62 68.59
CA LYS A 112 71.81 -57.48 68.48
C LYS A 112 71.38 -56.03 68.67
N GLU A 113 71.96 -55.32 69.64
CA GLU A 113 71.61 -53.91 69.85
C GLU A 113 72.06 -53.03 68.68
N ILE A 114 73.24 -53.30 68.10
CA ILE A 114 73.69 -52.62 66.87
C ILE A 114 72.75 -52.93 65.71
N GLU A 115 72.31 -54.18 65.53
CA GLU A 115 71.34 -54.56 64.51
C GLU A 115 69.99 -53.85 64.70
N GLU A 116 69.46 -53.78 65.92
CA GLU A 116 68.23 -53.06 66.25
C GLU A 116 68.35 -51.55 66.04
N ILE A 117 69.51 -50.95 66.35
CA ILE A 117 69.80 -49.54 66.04
C ILE A 117 69.86 -49.34 64.52
N MET A 118 70.50 -50.24 63.78
CA MET A 118 70.57 -50.16 62.31
C MET A 118 69.19 -50.29 61.65
N VAL A 119 68.32 -51.17 62.15
CA VAL A 119 66.93 -51.30 61.66
C VAL A 119 66.13 -50.03 61.93
N ARG A 120 66.19 -49.50 63.17
CA ARG A 120 65.52 -48.23 63.52
C ARG A 120 66.03 -47.05 62.70
N GLN A 121 67.35 -46.92 62.53
CA GLN A 121 67.95 -45.88 61.69
C GLN A 121 67.45 -45.96 60.25
N LYS A 122 67.35 -47.18 59.69
CA LYS A 122 66.84 -47.38 58.34
C LYS A 122 65.35 -47.04 58.23
N GLU A 123 64.55 -47.39 59.23
CA GLU A 123 63.13 -47.00 59.30
C GLU A 123 62.97 -45.47 59.40
N GLU A 124 63.76 -44.81 60.26
CA GLU A 124 63.81 -43.35 60.36
C GLU A 124 64.22 -42.69 59.04
N GLU A 125 65.24 -43.20 58.35
CA GLU A 125 65.64 -42.74 57.02
C GLU A 125 64.49 -42.87 56.01
N THR A 126 63.77 -44.00 55.98
CA THR A 126 62.62 -44.17 55.09
C THR A 126 61.47 -43.20 55.39
N LEU A 127 61.19 -42.96 56.68
CA LEU A 127 60.15 -42.00 57.10
C LEU A 127 60.54 -40.57 56.75
N LEU A 128 61.82 -40.19 56.88
CA LEU A 128 62.32 -38.88 56.47
C LEU A 128 62.21 -38.70 54.95
N GLU A 129 62.57 -39.72 54.16
CA GLU A 129 62.39 -39.68 52.71
C GLU A 129 60.90 -39.53 52.32
N GLU A 130 60.00 -40.25 52.97
CA GLU A 130 58.56 -40.13 52.75
C GLU A 130 58.02 -38.76 53.16
N GLN A 131 58.45 -38.23 54.30
CA GLN A 131 58.08 -36.89 54.75
C GLN A 131 58.54 -35.83 53.75
N GLU A 132 59.77 -35.92 53.25
CA GLU A 132 60.29 -34.98 52.25
C GLU A 132 59.51 -35.08 50.93
N ARG A 133 59.16 -36.30 50.50
CA ARG A 133 58.30 -36.52 49.32
C ARG A 133 56.91 -35.91 49.52
N LEU A 134 56.27 -36.13 50.67
CA LEU A 134 54.95 -35.55 50.99
C LEU A 134 55.02 -34.02 51.05
N ARG A 135 56.11 -33.47 51.57
CA ARG A 135 56.33 -32.02 51.62
C ARG A 135 56.47 -31.43 50.21
N LYS A 136 57.20 -32.10 49.32
CA LYS A 136 57.33 -31.70 47.91
C LYS A 136 55.98 -31.74 47.20
N THR A 137 55.22 -32.83 47.33
CA THR A 137 53.89 -32.93 46.70
C THR A 137 52.89 -31.92 47.26
N ALA A 138 52.92 -31.65 48.57
CA ALA A 138 52.09 -30.62 49.18
C ALA A 138 52.42 -29.22 48.65
N ALA A 139 53.71 -28.89 48.49
CA ALA A 139 54.15 -27.62 47.91
C ALA A 139 53.72 -27.49 46.44
N GLU A 140 53.83 -28.55 45.64
CA GLU A 140 53.35 -28.59 44.25
C GLU A 140 51.82 -28.42 44.17
N LEU A 141 51.07 -29.08 45.04
CA LEU A 141 49.62 -28.94 45.13
C LEU A 141 49.20 -27.52 45.54
N GLN A 142 49.91 -26.90 46.48
CA GLN A 142 49.65 -25.50 46.85
C GLN A 142 49.95 -24.57 45.67
N LYS A 143 51.07 -24.75 44.97
CA LYS A 143 51.41 -23.97 43.79
C LYS A 143 50.33 -24.08 42.72
N THR A 144 49.94 -25.31 42.34
CA THR A 144 48.88 -25.53 41.34
C THR A 144 47.52 -24.98 41.78
N MET A 145 47.19 -25.02 43.08
CA MET A 145 46.00 -24.37 43.63
C MET A 145 46.04 -22.84 43.45
N THR A 146 47.17 -22.20 43.76
CA THR A 146 47.31 -20.74 43.59
C THR A 146 47.26 -20.32 42.13
N GLU A 147 47.91 -21.07 41.23
CA GLU A 147 47.87 -20.85 39.79
C GLU A 147 46.45 -21.00 39.24
N LYS A 148 45.73 -22.05 39.62
CA LYS A 148 44.32 -22.26 39.23
C LYS A 148 43.41 -21.15 39.75
N LYS A 149 43.61 -20.69 41.00
CA LYS A 149 42.85 -19.56 41.56
C LYS A 149 43.07 -18.29 40.74
N LEU A 150 44.32 -17.98 40.42
CA LEU A 150 44.67 -16.82 39.62
C LEU A 150 44.07 -16.91 38.20
N ALA A 151 44.20 -18.05 37.53
CA ALA A 151 43.64 -18.26 36.20
C ALA A 151 42.10 -18.13 36.21
N ASN A 152 41.43 -18.67 37.22
CA ASN A 152 39.98 -18.57 37.35
C ASN A 152 39.52 -17.13 37.63
N GLU A 153 40.26 -16.35 38.42
CA GLU A 153 40.00 -14.92 38.61
C GLU A 153 40.17 -14.12 37.32
N GLN A 154 41.21 -14.41 36.53
CA GLN A 154 41.44 -13.77 35.25
C GLN A 154 40.31 -14.07 34.26
N GLU A 155 39.88 -15.33 34.15
CA GLU A 155 38.78 -15.71 33.28
C GLU A 155 37.46 -15.08 33.74
N LYS A 156 37.20 -15.03 35.05
CA LYS A 156 36.04 -14.31 35.59
C LYS A 156 36.05 -12.83 35.21
N ARG A 157 37.19 -12.15 35.30
CA ARG A 157 37.31 -10.74 34.87
C ARG A 157 37.08 -10.58 33.37
N ARG A 158 37.60 -11.51 32.57
CA ARG A 158 37.38 -11.52 31.11
C ARG A 158 35.90 -11.64 30.77
N ILE A 159 35.22 -12.64 31.32
CA ILE A 159 33.77 -12.85 31.09
C ILE A 159 32.95 -11.65 31.55
N LEU A 160 33.28 -11.05 32.70
CA LEU A 160 32.60 -9.85 33.19
C LEU A 160 32.78 -8.65 32.24
N ASN A 161 33.97 -8.48 31.67
CA ASN A 161 34.23 -7.43 30.69
C ASN A 161 33.46 -7.67 29.39
N GLU A 162 33.49 -8.91 28.86
CA GLU A 162 32.73 -9.30 27.67
C GLU A 162 31.22 -9.08 27.90
N LEU A 163 30.69 -9.47 29.07
CA LEU A 163 29.29 -9.23 29.43
C LEU A 163 28.95 -7.73 29.48
N ALA A 164 29.83 -6.90 30.03
CA ALA A 164 29.61 -5.46 30.10
C ALA A 164 29.67 -4.78 28.71
N GLU A 165 30.49 -5.30 27.80
CA GLU A 165 30.52 -4.85 26.41
C GLU A 165 29.25 -5.24 25.66
N GLU A 166 28.79 -6.48 25.82
CA GLU A 166 27.54 -6.93 25.21
C GLU A 166 26.32 -6.18 25.75
N GLN A 167 26.28 -5.87 27.05
CA GLN A 167 25.24 -5.01 27.62
C GLN A 167 25.22 -3.61 26.98
N ARG A 168 26.40 -2.98 26.83
CA ARG A 168 26.53 -1.69 26.13
C ARG A 168 26.09 -1.77 24.67
N ASN A 169 26.41 -2.87 23.98
CA ASN A 169 25.98 -3.09 22.60
C ASN A 169 24.45 -3.21 22.49
N VAL A 170 23.81 -3.96 23.40
CA VAL A 170 22.35 -4.08 23.45
C VAL A 170 21.68 -2.73 23.71
N GLU A 171 22.19 -1.93 24.64
CA GLU A 171 21.67 -0.58 24.91
C GLU A 171 21.83 0.34 23.69
N LYS A 172 22.99 0.31 23.03
CA LYS A 172 23.21 1.06 21.78
C LYS A 172 22.22 0.65 20.69
N LEU A 173 21.98 -0.65 20.51
CA LEU A 173 21.02 -1.15 19.52
C LEU A 173 19.59 -0.74 19.84
N LYS A 174 19.19 -0.72 21.12
CA LYS A 174 17.89 -0.20 21.55
C LYS A 174 17.73 1.28 21.20
N LEU A 175 18.72 2.11 21.52
CA LEU A 175 18.69 3.53 21.17
C LEU A 175 18.58 3.76 19.66
N ILE A 176 19.30 2.97 18.86
CA ILE A 176 19.21 3.03 17.39
C ILE A 176 17.82 2.60 16.92
N ALA A 177 17.26 1.52 17.48
CA ALA A 177 15.93 1.04 17.12
C ALA A 177 14.85 2.08 17.46
N ASP A 178 14.91 2.70 18.64
CA ASP A 178 13.98 3.74 19.07
C ASP A 178 14.08 4.99 18.17
N ALA A 179 15.30 5.41 17.83
CA ALA A 179 15.52 6.53 16.91
C ALA A 179 14.97 6.23 15.50
N LYS A 180 15.20 5.01 14.99
CA LYS A 180 14.64 4.56 13.70
C LYS A 180 13.12 4.51 13.72
N LEU A 181 12.53 4.03 14.82
CA LEU A 181 11.09 3.95 14.97
C LEU A 181 10.48 5.36 14.93
N LYS A 182 11.01 6.29 15.73
CA LYS A 182 10.57 7.70 15.74
C LYS A 182 10.69 8.35 14.36
N TYR A 183 11.81 8.12 13.67
CA TYR A 183 11.99 8.63 12.32
C TYR A 183 10.94 8.08 11.35
N ILE A 184 10.68 6.77 11.39
CA ILE A 184 9.68 6.16 10.49
C ILE A 184 8.27 6.65 10.81
N THR A 185 7.92 6.81 12.09
CA THR A 185 6.60 7.32 12.49
C THR A 185 6.40 8.77 12.04
N GLU A 186 7.34 9.66 12.36
CA GLU A 186 7.28 11.07 11.96
C GLU A 186 7.30 11.24 10.44
N TRP A 187 8.14 10.46 9.74
CA TRP A 187 8.17 10.44 8.28
C TRP A 187 6.85 9.95 7.68
N GLY A 188 6.26 8.91 8.27
CA GLY A 188 4.97 8.37 7.87
C GLY A 188 3.85 9.39 8.04
N GLU A 189 3.78 10.02 9.22
CA GLU A 189 2.81 11.08 9.56
C GLU A 189 2.93 12.26 8.59
N ALA A 190 4.13 12.82 8.42
CA ALA A 190 4.37 13.95 7.51
C ALA A 190 3.98 13.62 6.05
N ARG A 191 4.24 12.38 5.62
CA ARG A 191 3.85 11.93 4.27
C ARG A 191 2.34 11.76 4.14
N CYS A 192 1.66 11.28 5.17
CA CYS A 192 0.20 11.22 5.22
C CYS A 192 -0.41 12.62 5.18
N GLU A 193 0.09 13.56 5.98
CA GLU A 193 -0.34 14.96 5.99
C GLU A 193 -0.14 15.63 4.63
N GLN A 194 1.05 15.48 4.02
CA GLN A 194 1.34 16.02 2.70
C GLN A 194 0.39 15.47 1.63
N ASN A 195 0.13 14.16 1.65
CA ASN A 195 -0.79 13.53 0.71
C ASN A 195 -2.23 14.00 0.92
N SER A 196 -2.68 14.12 2.17
CA SER A 196 -4.00 14.67 2.50
C SER A 196 -4.15 16.08 1.93
N LEU A 197 -3.19 16.96 2.21
CA LEU A 197 -3.21 18.33 1.73
C LEU A 197 -3.24 18.39 0.19
N ARG A 198 -2.47 17.54 -0.50
CA ARG A 198 -2.49 17.47 -1.97
C ARG A 198 -3.87 17.05 -2.49
N CYS A 199 -4.48 16.04 -1.88
CA CYS A 199 -5.83 15.60 -2.23
C CYS A 199 -6.85 16.69 -1.97
N ASP A 200 -6.79 17.39 -0.83
CA ASP A 200 -7.70 18.47 -0.47
C ASP A 200 -7.60 19.63 -1.49
N MET A 201 -6.37 20.00 -1.88
CA MET A 201 -6.15 21.01 -2.92
C MET A 201 -6.72 20.61 -4.29
N GLU A 202 -6.64 19.33 -4.67
CA GLU A 202 -7.23 18.82 -5.91
C GLU A 202 -8.76 18.81 -5.84
N ILE A 203 -9.33 18.39 -4.70
CA ILE A 203 -10.77 18.42 -4.45
C ILE A 203 -11.28 19.86 -4.55
N GLU A 204 -10.65 20.82 -3.88
CA GLU A 204 -11.06 22.23 -3.92
C GLU A 204 -11.01 22.80 -5.36
N LYS A 205 -9.98 22.44 -6.14
CA LYS A 205 -9.90 22.81 -7.56
C LYS A 205 -11.07 22.23 -8.37
N LEU A 206 -11.38 20.94 -8.18
CA LEU A 206 -12.48 20.27 -8.87
C LEU A 206 -13.83 20.86 -8.45
N GLU A 207 -14.03 21.18 -7.18
CA GLU A 207 -15.23 21.85 -6.67
C GLU A 207 -15.43 23.22 -7.30
N LYS A 208 -14.37 24.03 -7.41
CA LYS A 208 -14.42 25.32 -8.12
C LYS A 208 -14.82 25.15 -9.59
N ILE A 209 -14.24 24.17 -10.28
CA ILE A 209 -14.60 23.88 -11.68
C ILE A 209 -16.06 23.43 -11.79
N LEU A 210 -16.51 22.57 -10.89
CA LEU A 210 -17.87 22.05 -10.86
C LEU A 210 -18.88 23.17 -10.59
N ASN A 211 -18.61 24.05 -9.62
CA ASN A 211 -19.45 25.20 -9.33
C ASN A 211 -19.54 26.15 -10.54
N ASN A 212 -18.40 26.45 -11.17
CA ASN A 212 -18.36 27.26 -12.39
C ASN A 212 -19.17 26.64 -13.54
N ARG A 213 -19.10 25.32 -13.71
CA ARG A 213 -19.93 24.59 -14.68
C ARG A 213 -21.41 24.69 -14.33
N ARG A 214 -21.80 24.49 -13.06
CA ARG A 214 -23.19 24.62 -12.61
C ARG A 214 -23.76 26.02 -12.85
N ILE A 215 -22.98 27.08 -12.58
CA ILE A 215 -23.41 28.46 -12.84
C ILE A 215 -23.61 28.68 -14.34
N ARG A 216 -22.67 28.23 -15.18
CA ARG A 216 -22.80 28.33 -16.64
C ARG A 216 -24.04 27.58 -17.15
N GLU A 217 -24.31 26.40 -16.61
CA GLU A 217 -25.46 25.60 -17.01
C GLU A 217 -26.78 26.30 -16.64
N LYS A 218 -26.90 26.82 -15.41
CA LYS A 218 -28.07 27.61 -15.00
C LYS A 218 -28.29 28.82 -15.90
N ASN A 219 -27.22 29.53 -16.27
CA ASN A 219 -27.31 30.67 -17.17
C ASN A 219 -27.76 30.26 -18.58
N LYS A 220 -27.20 29.18 -19.13
CA LYS A 220 -27.63 28.62 -20.42
C LYS A 220 -29.10 28.22 -20.39
N GLN A 221 -29.55 27.53 -19.34
CA GLN A 221 -30.94 27.13 -19.19
C GLN A 221 -31.87 28.33 -19.14
N ARG A 222 -31.49 29.40 -18.43
CA ARG A 222 -32.25 30.66 -18.39
C ARG A 222 -32.33 31.31 -19.77
N VAL A 223 -31.20 31.47 -20.47
CA VAL A 223 -31.18 32.06 -21.82
C VAL A 223 -32.00 31.22 -22.79
N HIS A 224 -31.85 29.90 -22.76
CA HIS A 224 -32.62 28.98 -23.59
C HIS A 224 -34.13 29.11 -23.33
N THR A 225 -34.54 29.18 -22.06
CA THR A 225 -35.96 29.34 -21.69
C THR A 225 -36.53 30.65 -22.24
N GLU A 226 -35.81 31.76 -22.10
CA GLU A 226 -36.26 33.06 -22.62
C GLU A 226 -36.27 33.10 -24.15
N LEU A 227 -35.26 32.52 -24.80
CA LEU A 227 -35.22 32.40 -26.26
C LEU A 227 -36.37 31.56 -26.79
N THR A 228 -36.64 30.41 -26.18
CA THR A 228 -37.77 29.55 -26.55
C THR A 228 -39.09 30.28 -26.38
N LYS A 229 -39.30 30.99 -25.25
CA LYS A 229 -40.51 31.82 -25.07
C LYS A 229 -40.67 32.87 -26.17
N PHE A 230 -39.60 33.60 -26.49
CA PHE A 230 -39.62 34.60 -27.55
C PHE A 230 -39.98 33.99 -28.90
N LEU A 231 -39.32 32.89 -29.28
CA LEU A 231 -39.58 32.20 -30.55
C LEU A 231 -41.01 31.64 -30.60
N THR A 232 -41.52 31.05 -29.51
CA THR A 232 -42.91 30.56 -29.46
C THR A 232 -43.91 31.70 -29.62
N GLN A 233 -43.66 32.87 -29.02
CA GLN A 233 -44.50 34.05 -29.18
C GLN A 233 -44.47 34.59 -30.61
N ASP A 234 -43.29 34.67 -31.22
CA ASP A 234 -43.11 35.17 -32.59
C ASP A 234 -43.79 34.24 -33.60
N ILE A 235 -43.55 32.92 -33.49
CA ILE A 235 -44.23 31.89 -34.29
C ILE A 235 -45.74 32.02 -34.16
N GLY A 236 -46.28 32.10 -32.94
CA GLY A 236 -47.71 32.26 -32.73
C GLY A 236 -48.28 33.56 -33.31
N SER A 237 -47.46 34.63 -33.38
CA SER A 237 -47.86 35.89 -34.04
C SER A 237 -47.89 35.78 -35.56
N LEU A 238 -46.93 35.04 -36.14
CA LEU A 238 -46.85 34.78 -37.57
C LEU A 238 -47.97 33.84 -38.01
N GLU A 239 -48.25 32.77 -37.26
CA GLU A 239 -49.38 31.87 -37.50
C GLU A 239 -50.71 32.62 -37.52
N LYS A 240 -50.93 33.54 -36.57
CA LYS A 240 -52.14 34.39 -36.56
C LYS A 240 -52.24 35.24 -37.83
N LYS A 241 -51.16 35.91 -38.24
CA LYS A 241 -51.14 36.70 -39.48
C LYS A 241 -51.40 35.84 -40.70
N THR A 242 -50.81 34.65 -40.78
CA THR A 242 -51.04 33.70 -41.87
C THR A 242 -52.52 33.32 -41.94
N ASN A 243 -53.13 32.95 -40.81
CA ASN A 243 -54.55 32.62 -40.75
C ASN A 243 -55.44 33.80 -41.17
N GLU A 244 -55.13 35.02 -40.71
CA GLU A 244 -55.85 36.24 -41.13
C GLU A 244 -55.78 36.45 -42.66
N TRP A 245 -54.61 36.24 -43.26
CA TRP A 245 -54.43 36.33 -44.71
C TRP A 245 -55.16 35.22 -45.47
N GLU A 246 -55.15 33.99 -44.95
CA GLU A 246 -55.89 32.86 -45.52
C GLU A 246 -57.40 33.10 -45.49
N GLU A 247 -57.95 33.56 -44.36
CA GLU A 247 -59.36 33.92 -44.23
C GLU A 247 -59.74 35.07 -45.17
N ARG A 248 -58.89 36.09 -45.28
CA ARG A 248 -59.09 37.20 -46.21
C ARG A 248 -59.11 36.71 -47.66
N TYR A 249 -58.12 35.91 -48.05
CA TYR A 249 -58.04 35.35 -49.40
C TYR A 249 -59.23 34.46 -49.72
N ALA A 250 -59.67 33.62 -48.78
CA ALA A 250 -60.87 32.80 -48.94
C ALA A 250 -62.14 33.65 -49.16
N ARG A 251 -62.31 34.72 -48.40
CA ARG A 251 -63.43 35.68 -48.58
C ARG A 251 -63.36 36.36 -49.94
N GLU A 252 -62.21 36.91 -50.32
CA GLU A 252 -62.01 37.58 -51.61
C GLU A 252 -62.25 36.61 -52.79
N LYS A 253 -61.77 35.38 -52.68
CA LYS A 253 -62.03 34.32 -53.66
C LYS A 253 -63.53 34.03 -53.78
N GLU A 254 -64.24 33.88 -52.66
CA GLU A 254 -65.69 33.63 -52.69
C GLU A 254 -66.45 34.81 -53.33
N THR A 255 -66.05 36.06 -53.06
CA THR A 255 -66.65 37.23 -53.69
C THR A 255 -66.42 37.25 -55.20
N TYR A 256 -65.19 37.01 -55.66
CA TYR A 256 -64.89 36.97 -57.09
C TYR A 256 -65.60 35.80 -57.79
N GLU A 257 -65.69 34.62 -57.15
CA GLU A 257 -66.46 33.51 -57.69
C GLU A 257 -67.96 33.84 -57.82
N LYS A 258 -68.54 34.58 -56.86
CA LYS A 258 -69.93 35.07 -56.95
C LYS A 258 -70.09 36.08 -58.10
N GLU A 259 -69.20 37.04 -58.23
CA GLU A 259 -69.20 38.02 -59.32
C GLU A 259 -69.06 37.34 -60.69
N ILE A 260 -68.12 36.41 -60.82
CA ILE A 260 -67.93 35.61 -62.03
C ILE A 260 -69.22 34.85 -62.36
N ARG A 261 -69.85 34.18 -61.39
CA ARG A 261 -71.13 33.48 -61.62
C ARG A 261 -72.24 34.43 -62.06
N GLN A 262 -72.34 35.61 -61.44
CA GLN A 262 -73.34 36.60 -61.82
C GLN A 262 -73.13 37.11 -63.25
N LEU A 263 -71.89 37.40 -63.63
CA LEU A 263 -71.53 37.81 -64.99
C LEU A 263 -71.83 36.69 -66.01
N HIS A 264 -71.61 35.41 -65.66
CA HIS A 264 -71.99 34.30 -66.53
C HIS A 264 -73.51 34.25 -66.77
N ILE A 265 -74.32 34.42 -65.72
CA ILE A 265 -75.79 34.47 -65.83
C ILE A 265 -76.21 35.68 -66.69
N GLU A 266 -75.60 36.85 -66.49
CA GLU A 266 -75.89 38.04 -67.31
C GLU A 266 -75.53 37.82 -68.77
N ILE A 267 -74.36 37.23 -69.06
CA ILE A 267 -73.97 36.89 -70.44
C ILE A 267 -74.97 35.91 -71.07
N GLU A 268 -75.40 34.88 -70.34
CA GLU A 268 -76.37 33.90 -70.84
C GLU A 268 -77.75 34.52 -71.09
N THR A 269 -78.22 35.40 -70.20
CA THR A 269 -79.49 36.11 -70.40
C THR A 269 -79.43 37.05 -71.60
N ARG A 270 -78.37 37.85 -71.74
CA ARG A 270 -78.15 38.70 -72.93
C ARG A 270 -78.05 37.89 -74.22
N ARG A 271 -77.43 36.70 -74.18
CA ARG A 271 -77.40 35.79 -75.34
C ARG A 271 -78.80 35.32 -75.73
N LYS A 272 -79.63 34.93 -74.76
CA LYS A 272 -81.03 34.55 -75.01
C LYS A 272 -81.84 35.71 -75.59
N GLU A 273 -81.73 36.91 -75.02
CA GLU A 273 -82.39 38.13 -75.53
C GLU A 273 -81.96 38.42 -76.99
N LEU A 274 -80.66 38.29 -77.30
CA LEU A 274 -80.16 38.47 -78.66
C LEU A 274 -80.69 37.41 -79.63
N ASP A 275 -80.79 36.16 -79.20
CA ASP A 275 -81.31 35.09 -80.05
C ASP A 275 -82.82 35.26 -80.26
N GLU A 276 -83.60 35.64 -79.24
CA GLU A 276 -85.01 36.02 -79.38
C GLU A 276 -85.20 37.18 -80.37
N LEU A 277 -84.40 38.24 -80.25
CA LEU A 277 -84.46 39.40 -81.15
C LEU A 277 -84.09 39.04 -82.60
N LYS A 278 -83.12 38.12 -82.80
CA LYS A 278 -82.79 37.60 -84.13
C LYS A 278 -83.95 36.81 -84.73
N GLU A 279 -84.64 36.01 -83.92
CA GLU A 279 -85.81 35.24 -84.35
C GLU A 279 -86.98 36.17 -84.71
N GLU A 280 -87.24 37.20 -83.91
CA GLU A 280 -88.22 38.26 -84.24
C GLU A 280 -87.85 39.01 -85.52
N TYR A 281 -86.57 39.39 -85.68
CA TYR A 281 -86.09 40.04 -86.89
C TYR A 281 -86.29 39.15 -88.12
N ARG A 282 -85.97 37.85 -88.01
CA ARG A 282 -86.19 36.88 -89.08
C ARG A 282 -87.67 36.79 -89.44
N HIS A 283 -88.56 36.69 -88.45
CA HIS A 283 -90.01 36.63 -88.68
C HIS A 283 -90.55 37.91 -89.34
N ASN A 284 -90.11 39.09 -88.86
CA ASN A 284 -90.48 40.37 -89.45
C ASN A 284 -89.96 40.52 -90.89
N GLN A 285 -88.73 40.06 -91.16
CA GLN A 285 -88.16 40.08 -92.51
C GLN A 285 -88.96 39.16 -93.45
N GLU A 286 -89.29 37.94 -93.03
CA GLU A 286 -90.17 37.03 -93.77
C GLU A 286 -91.54 37.66 -94.05
N PHE A 287 -92.12 38.36 -93.07
CA PHE A 287 -93.38 39.09 -93.24
C PHE A 287 -93.26 40.23 -94.27
N ILE A 288 -92.20 41.04 -94.21
CA ILE A 288 -91.94 42.12 -95.17
C ILE A 288 -91.77 41.54 -96.57
N ASP A 289 -90.95 40.49 -96.73
CA ASP A 289 -90.66 39.87 -98.02
C ASP A 289 -91.94 39.28 -98.64
N THR A 290 -92.76 38.58 -97.85
CA THR A 290 -94.06 38.07 -98.31
C THR A 290 -95.03 39.19 -98.67
N TYR A 291 -95.05 40.30 -97.92
CA TYR A 291 -95.88 41.47 -98.25
C TYR A 291 -95.42 42.16 -99.55
N LEU A 292 -94.11 42.36 -99.72
CA LEU A 292 -93.53 42.93 -100.95
C LEU A 292 -93.82 42.04 -102.16
N ALA A 293 -93.70 40.72 -102.04
CA ALA A 293 -94.06 39.77 -103.08
C ALA A 293 -95.56 39.85 -103.45
N LYS A 294 -96.45 39.95 -102.45
CA LYS A 294 -97.89 40.19 -102.67
C LYS A 294 -98.17 41.54 -103.34
N LYS A 295 -97.48 42.60 -102.95
CA LYS A 295 -97.63 43.93 -103.57
C LYS A 295 -97.17 43.92 -105.03
N GLN A 296 -96.03 43.27 -105.32
CA GLN A 296 -95.53 43.14 -106.68
C GLN A 296 -96.48 42.32 -107.57
N THR A 297 -97.02 41.22 -107.07
CA THR A 297 -98.01 40.41 -107.82
C THR A 297 -99.27 41.22 -108.12
N LEU A 298 -99.82 41.93 -107.13
CA LEU A 298 -100.94 42.87 -107.34
C LEU A 298 -100.62 43.97 -108.35
N GLN A 299 -99.40 44.52 -108.33
CA GLN A 299 -99.01 45.56 -109.27
C GLN A 299 -98.88 45.03 -110.70
N ARG A 300 -98.29 43.84 -110.89
CA ARG A 300 -98.26 43.16 -112.20
C ARG A 300 -99.66 42.83 -112.70
N GLU A 301 -100.59 42.44 -111.82
CA GLU A 301 -101.99 42.22 -112.20
C GLU A 301 -102.67 43.52 -112.65
N LYS A 302 -102.47 44.63 -111.93
CA LYS A 302 -102.97 45.95 -112.33
C LYS A 302 -102.39 46.41 -113.67
N GLU A 303 -101.07 46.29 -113.86
CA GLU A 303 -100.42 46.62 -115.13
C GLU A 303 -100.98 45.79 -116.29
N ARG A 304 -101.22 44.48 -116.05
CA ARG A 304 -101.86 43.60 -117.02
C ARG A 304 -103.28 44.06 -117.35
N GLN A 305 -104.07 44.44 -116.34
CA GLN A 305 -105.42 44.98 -116.54
C GLN A 305 -105.39 46.31 -117.30
N GLU A 306 -104.48 47.22 -116.98
CA GLU A 306 -104.31 48.49 -117.69
C GLU A 306 -103.92 48.27 -119.15
N LEU A 307 -103.01 47.33 -119.43
CA LEU A 307 -102.65 46.97 -120.80
C LEU A 307 -103.85 46.41 -121.56
N MET A 308 -104.66 45.55 -120.93
CA MET A 308 -105.92 45.06 -121.51
C MET A 308 -106.89 46.21 -121.79
N GLN A 309 -107.05 47.16 -120.86
CA GLN A 309 -107.91 48.34 -121.03
C GLN A 309 -107.40 49.27 -122.14
N LYS A 310 -106.10 49.58 -122.17
CA LYS A 310 -105.47 50.38 -123.24
C LYS A 310 -105.64 49.70 -124.60
N GLY A 311 -105.50 48.37 -124.66
CA GLY A 311 -105.82 47.57 -125.84
C GLY A 311 -107.28 47.72 -126.25
N ALA A 312 -108.22 47.58 -125.32
CA ALA A 312 -109.65 47.77 -125.56
C ALA A 312 -109.98 49.19 -126.04
N ILE A 313 -109.37 50.23 -125.46
CA ILE A 313 -109.55 51.63 -125.88
C ILE A 313 -109.02 51.86 -127.30
N LYS A 314 -107.85 51.31 -127.66
CA LYS A 314 -107.32 51.39 -129.03
C LYS A 314 -108.27 50.73 -130.04
N ILE A 315 -108.81 49.55 -129.71
CA ILE A 315 -109.82 48.86 -130.52
C ILE A 315 -111.08 49.72 -130.66
N GLN A 316 -111.58 50.29 -129.55
CA GLN A 316 -112.75 51.18 -129.57
C GLN A 316 -112.50 52.46 -130.39
N ALA A 317 -111.34 53.08 -130.26
CA ALA A 317 -110.97 54.30 -130.99
C ALA A 317 -110.77 54.03 -132.49
N TRP A 318 -110.16 52.90 -132.84
CA TRP A 318 -110.09 52.43 -134.22
C TRP A 318 -111.50 52.27 -134.81
N TRP A 319 -112.42 51.61 -134.09
CA TRP A 319 -113.81 51.48 -134.51
C TRP A 319 -114.51 52.84 -134.67
N ARG A 320 -114.40 53.74 -133.70
CA ARG A 320 -114.98 55.10 -133.78
C ARG A 320 -114.41 55.90 -134.96
N GLY A 321 -113.10 55.81 -135.23
CA GLY A 321 -112.48 56.43 -136.40
C GLY A 321 -112.93 55.83 -137.72
N VAL A 322 -113.17 54.52 -137.78
CA VAL A 322 -113.79 53.85 -138.92
C VAL A 322 -115.23 54.35 -139.15
N MET A 323 -116.03 54.53 -138.08
CA MET A 323 -117.39 55.10 -138.20
C MET A 323 -117.40 56.49 -138.83
N VAL A 324 -116.48 57.38 -138.40
CA VAL A 324 -116.38 58.75 -138.93
C VAL A 324 -115.89 58.76 -140.39
N ARG A 325 -114.83 58.02 -140.72
CA ARG A 325 -114.25 58.01 -142.08
C ARG A 325 -115.13 57.35 -143.13
N ARG A 326 -115.90 56.32 -142.74
CA ARG A 326 -116.91 55.70 -143.62
C ARG A 326 -118.24 56.45 -143.62
N LYS A 327 -118.33 57.62 -142.97
CA LYS A 327 -119.52 58.51 -142.90
C LYS A 327 -120.80 57.75 -142.50
N LEU A 328 -120.67 56.88 -141.50
CA LEU A 328 -121.78 56.13 -140.92
C LEU A 328 -122.27 56.85 -139.65
N GLY A 329 -123.58 57.08 -139.55
CA GLY A 329 -124.20 57.69 -138.37
C GLY A 329 -124.32 59.23 -138.42
N PRO A 330 -124.24 59.93 -137.27
CA PRO A 330 -124.78 61.30 -137.09
C PRO A 330 -124.18 62.45 -137.93
N TYR A 331 -123.20 62.17 -138.80
CA TYR A 331 -122.40 63.17 -139.51
C TYR A 331 -122.83 63.41 -140.98
N ARG A 332 -124.14 63.34 -141.28
CA ARG A 332 -124.71 63.59 -142.62
C ARG A 332 -125.47 64.94 -142.65
N PRO A 333 -125.05 65.99 -143.41
CA PRO A 333 -125.76 67.28 -143.45
C PRO A 333 -126.91 67.34 -144.47
N VAL A 334 -128.02 68.01 -144.15
CA VAL A 334 -129.21 68.26 -145.00
C VAL A 334 -129.65 69.74 -144.92
N GLU A 335 -130.00 70.35 -146.06
CA GLU A 335 -130.47 71.74 -146.22
C GLU A 335 -132.01 71.93 -146.10
N LYS A 336 -132.50 73.09 -145.60
CA LYS A 336 -133.47 74.05 -146.25
C LYS A 336 -134.31 74.95 -145.28
N LYS A 337 -134.65 76.15 -145.81
CA LYS A 337 -135.44 77.36 -145.37
C LYS A 337 -136.92 77.08 -144.96
N LYS A 338 -137.78 77.94 -144.34
CA LYS A 338 -137.87 79.30 -143.69
C LYS A 338 -139.32 79.47 -143.13
N LYS A 339 -139.55 80.32 -142.09
CA LYS A 339 -140.81 81.04 -141.64
C LYS A 339 -142.09 80.18 -141.42
N ARG A 340 -142.90 80.35 -140.35
CA ARG A 340 -143.37 81.59 -139.70
C ARG A 340 -143.98 81.31 -138.29
N GLN A 341 -143.96 82.37 -137.45
CA GLN A 341 -144.79 82.69 -136.26
C GLN A 341 -144.54 81.93 -134.95
N ALA A 342 -144.82 82.49 -133.78
CA ALA A 342 -144.32 83.68 -133.07
C ALA A 342 -145.04 83.73 -131.71
N LYS A 343 -144.32 83.94 -130.61
CA LYS A 343 -144.62 84.87 -129.48
C LYS A 343 -143.94 84.48 -128.16
N THR A 344 -143.11 85.41 -127.66
CA THR A 344 -142.87 85.85 -126.25
C THR A 344 -142.57 84.80 -125.16
N LYS A 345 -141.61 84.91 -124.22
CA LYS A 345 -140.67 85.91 -123.66
C LYS A 345 -139.41 85.10 -123.27
N LYS A 346 -138.19 85.60 -123.12
CA LYS A 346 -137.61 86.94 -123.08
C LYS A 346 -136.22 86.82 -123.70
#